data_AF-A0A387FK11-F1
#
_entry.id   AF-A0A387FK11-F1
#
_cell.length_a   1.000
_cell.length_b   1.000
_cell.length_c   1.000
_cell.angle_alpha   90.00
_cell.angle_beta   90.00
_cell.angle_gamma   90.00
#
_symmetry.space_group_name_H-M   'P 1'
#
loop_
_entity.id
_entity.type
_entity.pdbx_description
1 polymer ?
#
loop_
_entity_poly.entity_id
_entity_poly.type
_entity_poly.pdbx_seq_one_letter_code
_entity_poly.pdbx_strand_id
1 'polypeptide(L)'
;MIFYRTSQLTVVGAGLMFFANSAFALDGADVLKKLNNAIVAQIGDSIEAGNVDVNGSTIVLRNVTYTPRRRTGIALGDVAMTGVTEQSGGYAIKKVLIPDVSIKQKDFSASAAGLRVDDLEIPANATLSDINSVFVYHAHVGPVSYSRLGEELFSISGADSVAMKRPDKKGIDSSFTIDGIVADLSMAQMPVSSEAIRQFELQHVHAAFSMKSSWELSTGKYDLTEYTFDLENIGKLNVQLSLSGLTPHSTIPQRLYTPP
;
A
#
# COMPACT_ATOMS: atom_id res chain seq x y z
N MET A 1 32.16 17.64 83.33
CA MET A 1 32.52 18.58 82.23
C MET A 1 31.50 18.32 81.11
N ILE A 2 30.31 18.92 81.08
CA ILE A 2 29.91 20.30 80.70
C ILE A 2 29.84 20.52 79.17
N PHE A 3 28.58 20.62 78.68
CA PHE A 3 27.96 21.22 77.44
C PHE A 3 28.41 20.76 76.03
N TYR A 4 27.54 20.54 75.03
CA TYR A 4 26.55 21.47 74.43
C TYR A 4 25.38 20.79 73.66
N ARG A 5 24.21 21.47 73.67
CA ARG A 5 23.07 21.37 72.71
C ARG A 5 23.52 21.65 71.27
N THR A 6 22.85 21.10 70.24
CA THR A 6 22.39 21.82 69.02
C THR A 6 21.45 20.91 68.19
N SER A 7 20.29 21.45 67.81
CA SER A 7 19.25 20.87 66.94
C SER A 7 19.43 21.37 65.50
N GLN A 8 19.38 20.50 64.47
CA GLN A 8 19.24 20.80 63.03
C GLN A 8 18.85 19.48 62.31
N LEU A 9 18.18 19.37 61.16
CA LEU A 9 17.20 20.12 60.37
C LEU A 9 16.84 19.17 59.19
N THR A 10 15.67 19.37 58.62
CA THR A 10 14.97 18.56 57.60
C THR A 10 15.57 18.58 56.17
N VAL A 11 15.19 17.58 55.35
CA VAL A 11 15.10 17.47 53.85
C VAL A 11 16.37 17.58 53.00
N VAL A 12 16.66 16.54 52.19
CA VAL A 12 17.04 16.69 50.76
C VAL A 12 16.46 15.52 49.96
N GLY A 13 15.61 15.82 48.98
CA GLY A 13 15.24 14.92 47.89
C GLY A 13 16.08 15.14 46.64
N ALA A 14 15.73 14.39 45.58
CA ALA A 14 16.23 14.38 44.20
C ALA A 14 17.19 13.22 43.87
N GLY A 15 17.02 12.45 42.80
CA GLY A 15 16.15 12.67 41.65
C GLY A 15 15.75 11.40 40.90
N LEU A 16 14.52 11.40 40.42
CA LEU A 16 14.11 10.62 39.26
C LEU A 16 14.73 11.28 38.02
N MET A 17 15.77 10.66 37.47
CA MET A 17 16.21 10.96 36.11
C MET A 17 15.18 10.37 35.14
N PHE A 18 14.21 11.18 34.72
CA PHE A 18 13.47 10.90 33.50
C PHE A 18 14.44 11.07 32.34
N PHE A 19 14.72 9.97 31.62
CA PHE A 19 15.28 10.04 30.29
C PHE A 19 14.25 10.72 29.39
N ALA A 20 14.27 12.05 29.37
CA ALA A 20 13.65 12.83 28.31
C ALA A 20 14.46 12.56 27.04
N ASN A 21 14.15 11.46 26.35
CA ASN A 21 14.43 11.41 24.93
C ASN A 21 13.65 12.58 24.35
N SER A 22 14.36 13.60 23.88
CA SER A 22 13.77 14.71 23.13
C SER A 22 12.89 14.10 22.04
N ALA A 23 11.58 14.08 22.28
CA ALA A 23 10.62 13.74 21.26
C ALA A 23 10.61 14.93 20.32
N PHE A 24 11.50 14.91 19.31
CA PHE A 24 11.35 15.78 18.17
C PHE A 24 9.90 15.61 17.69
N ALA A 25 9.15 16.70 17.70
CA ALA A 25 7.77 16.68 17.28
C ALA A 25 7.75 16.21 15.81
N LEU A 26 7.10 15.08 15.58
CA LEU A 26 6.97 14.50 14.26
C LEU A 26 6.19 15.46 13.35
N ASP A 27 6.75 15.79 12.20
CA ASP A 27 6.08 16.64 11.22
C ASP A 27 5.11 15.81 10.36
N GLY A 28 3.84 15.75 10.79
CA GLY A 28 2.83 14.98 10.07
C GLY A 28 2.52 15.52 8.67
N ALA A 29 2.64 16.83 8.45
CA ALA A 29 2.41 17.41 7.13
C ALA A 29 3.51 16.99 6.14
N ASP A 30 4.76 16.94 6.61
CA ASP A 30 5.88 16.44 5.81
C ASP A 30 5.78 14.93 5.52
N VAL A 31 5.31 14.12 6.50
CA VAL A 31 4.99 12.69 6.27
C VAL A 31 3.99 12.53 5.13
N LEU A 32 2.85 13.22 5.18
CA LEU A 32 1.82 13.15 4.12
C LEU A 32 2.38 13.59 2.77
N LYS A 33 3.12 14.69 2.74
CA LYS A 33 3.72 15.24 1.51
C LYS A 33 4.68 14.25 0.86
N LYS A 34 5.60 13.65 1.64
CA LYS A 34 6.56 12.68 1.12
C LYS A 34 5.90 11.37 0.71
N LEU A 35 4.91 10.90 1.46
CA LEU A 35 4.09 9.75 1.07
C LEU A 35 3.42 9.97 -0.29
N ASN A 36 2.72 11.09 -0.46
CA ASN A 36 2.06 11.42 -1.72
C ASN A 36 3.07 11.53 -2.88
N ASN A 37 4.20 12.20 -2.68
CA ASN A 37 5.24 12.31 -3.71
C ASN A 37 5.77 10.92 -4.14
N ALA A 38 5.97 10.01 -3.18
CA ALA A 38 6.45 8.66 -3.46
C ALA A 38 5.40 7.83 -4.23
N ILE A 39 4.12 7.93 -3.85
CA ILE A 39 3.00 7.29 -4.56
C ILE A 39 2.88 7.82 -5.99
N VAL A 40 2.88 9.15 -6.18
CA VAL A 40 2.81 9.78 -7.51
C VAL A 40 3.99 9.35 -8.37
N ALA A 41 5.20 9.31 -7.83
CA ALA A 41 6.39 8.95 -8.59
C ALA A 41 6.35 7.49 -9.07
N GLN A 42 6.01 6.54 -8.20
CA GLN A 42 6.13 5.12 -8.50
C GLN A 42 4.95 4.53 -9.26
N ILE A 43 3.72 4.90 -8.87
CA ILE A 43 2.51 4.28 -9.42
C ILE A 43 1.59 5.29 -10.12
N GLY A 44 1.83 6.58 -9.95
CA GLY A 44 1.10 7.65 -10.63
C GLY A 44 -0.26 7.97 -10.02
N ASP A 45 -0.55 7.41 -8.85
CA ASP A 45 -1.72 7.71 -8.04
C ASP A 45 -1.45 8.89 -7.12
N SER A 46 -2.45 9.39 -6.40
CA SER A 46 -2.26 10.40 -5.37
C SER A 46 -3.06 10.11 -4.10
N ILE A 47 -2.61 10.69 -3.00
CA ILE A 47 -3.29 10.67 -1.70
C ILE A 47 -3.36 12.09 -1.14
N GLU A 48 -4.52 12.44 -0.62
CA GLU A 48 -4.77 13.73 0.03
C GLU A 48 -5.47 13.48 1.36
N ALA A 49 -5.26 14.36 2.33
CA ALA A 49 -5.96 14.34 3.62
C ALA A 49 -6.46 15.75 3.93
N GLY A 50 -7.65 15.86 4.52
CA GLY A 50 -8.21 17.15 4.93
C GLY A 50 -7.49 17.75 6.13
N ASN A 51 -6.95 16.91 7.02
CA ASN A 51 -6.18 17.34 8.19
C ASN A 51 -5.19 16.24 8.62
N VAL A 52 -4.16 16.62 9.38
CA VAL A 52 -3.17 15.70 9.94
C VAL A 52 -3.04 15.95 11.44
N ASP A 53 -3.47 14.97 12.24
CA ASP A 53 -3.31 14.97 13.69
C ASP A 53 -2.06 14.18 14.08
N VAL A 54 -1.23 14.75 14.96
CA VAL A 54 -0.01 14.10 15.46
C VAL A 54 -0.07 13.94 16.98
N ASN A 55 0.17 12.73 17.47
CA ASN A 55 0.29 12.42 18.88
C ASN A 55 1.45 11.44 19.13
N GLY A 56 2.59 11.97 19.58
CA GLY A 56 3.81 11.17 19.75
C GLY A 56 4.26 10.55 18.43
N SER A 57 4.37 9.21 18.40
CA SER A 57 4.73 8.43 17.20
C SER A 57 3.52 7.97 16.37
N THR A 58 2.35 8.58 16.59
CA THR A 58 1.11 8.25 15.90
C THR A 58 0.64 9.45 15.09
N ILE A 59 0.29 9.22 13.83
CA ILE A 59 -0.34 10.20 12.94
C ILE A 59 -1.72 9.69 12.55
N VAL A 60 -2.73 10.56 12.56
CA VAL A 60 -4.03 10.29 11.95
C VAL A 60 -4.23 11.26 10.79
N LEU A 61 -4.29 10.72 9.58
CA LEU A 61 -4.70 11.48 8.39
C LEU A 61 -6.23 11.48 8.35
N ARG A 62 -6.84 12.66 8.47
CA ARG A 62 -8.29 12.81 8.48
C ARG A 62 -8.86 12.95 7.08
N ASN A 63 -10.01 12.32 6.83
CA ASN A 63 -10.74 12.44 5.57
C ASN A 63 -9.85 12.18 4.34
N VAL A 64 -9.13 11.07 4.35
CA VAL A 64 -8.22 10.68 3.28
C VAL A 64 -9.00 10.38 2.01
N THR A 65 -8.49 10.89 0.89
CA THR A 65 -8.92 10.53 -0.46
C THR A 65 -7.73 9.95 -1.21
N TYR A 66 -7.91 8.75 -1.76
CA TYR A 66 -6.96 8.11 -2.65
C TYR A 66 -7.46 8.18 -4.09
N THR A 67 -6.64 8.66 -5.00
CA THR A 67 -7.01 8.86 -6.41
C THR A 67 -6.13 8.01 -7.30
N PRO A 68 -6.66 6.90 -7.85
CA PRO A 68 -5.94 6.13 -8.85
C PRO A 68 -5.69 6.98 -10.10
N ARG A 69 -4.56 6.75 -10.76
CA ARG A 69 -4.15 7.48 -11.95
C ARG A 69 -5.28 7.55 -12.99
N ARG A 70 -5.66 8.78 -13.37
CA ARG A 70 -6.72 9.07 -14.36
C ARG A 70 -8.11 8.49 -14.00
N ARG A 71 -8.37 8.23 -12.73
CA ARG A 71 -9.70 7.82 -12.22
C ARG A 71 -10.20 8.78 -11.16
N THR A 72 -11.47 8.62 -10.78
CA THR A 72 -12.09 9.39 -9.70
C THR A 72 -11.54 8.95 -8.35
N GLY A 73 -11.38 9.92 -7.44
CA GLY A 73 -10.95 9.67 -6.06
C GLY A 73 -11.92 8.82 -5.26
N ILE A 74 -11.36 8.03 -4.35
CA ILE A 74 -12.05 7.14 -3.42
C ILE A 74 -11.80 7.68 -2.01
N ALA A 75 -12.88 7.96 -1.29
CA ALA A 75 -12.78 8.35 0.12
C ALA A 75 -12.42 7.12 0.97
N LEU A 76 -11.33 7.21 1.71
CA LEU A 76 -10.84 6.16 2.61
C LEU A 76 -11.19 6.44 4.08
N GLY A 77 -11.65 7.64 4.41
CA GLY A 77 -11.93 8.04 5.79
C GLY A 77 -10.64 8.36 6.56
N ASP A 78 -10.61 8.10 7.86
CA ASP A 78 -9.48 8.45 8.72
C ASP A 78 -8.44 7.32 8.76
N VAL A 79 -7.24 7.58 8.26
CA VAL A 79 -6.14 6.61 8.19
C VAL A 79 -5.20 6.81 9.37
N ALA A 80 -4.96 5.76 10.15
CA ALA A 80 -4.10 5.79 11.32
C ALA A 80 -2.73 5.18 11.03
N MET A 81 -1.65 5.91 11.33
CA MET A 81 -0.27 5.49 11.18
C MET A 81 0.37 5.42 12.56
N THR A 82 0.96 4.27 12.91
CA THR A 82 1.55 4.03 14.23
C THR A 82 3.01 3.61 14.13
N GLY A 83 3.79 3.98 15.13
CA GLY A 83 5.23 3.71 15.16
C GLY A 83 5.97 4.50 14.09
N VAL A 84 5.53 5.72 13.80
CA VAL A 84 6.17 6.61 12.83
C VAL A 84 7.49 7.11 13.40
N THR A 85 8.56 6.96 12.63
CA THR A 85 9.92 7.39 12.99
C THR A 85 10.57 8.06 11.78
N GLU A 86 11.26 9.18 12.00
CA GLU A 86 12.05 9.82 10.95
C GLU A 86 13.36 9.04 10.74
N GLN A 87 13.75 8.83 9.48
CA GLN A 87 14.95 8.10 9.11
C GLN A 87 15.64 8.77 7.92
N SER A 88 16.79 9.41 8.15
CA SER A 88 17.60 10.03 7.09
C SER A 88 16.81 11.01 6.21
N GLY A 89 15.91 11.77 6.82
CA GLY A 89 15.00 12.68 6.14
C GLY A 89 13.81 12.01 5.43
N GLY A 90 13.66 10.68 5.50
CA GLY A 90 12.44 9.95 5.16
C GLY A 90 11.71 9.50 6.44
N TYR A 91 10.80 8.53 6.30
CA TYR A 91 10.05 8.00 7.44
C TYR A 91 9.90 6.48 7.37
N ALA A 92 9.98 5.81 8.51
CA ALA A 92 9.54 4.42 8.66
C ALA A 92 8.28 4.39 9.52
N ILE A 93 7.27 3.65 9.05
CA ILE A 93 5.96 3.51 9.68
C ILE A 93 5.70 2.01 9.87
N LYS A 94 5.57 1.58 11.13
CA LYS A 94 5.37 0.16 11.43
C LYS A 94 4.04 -0.36 10.90
N LYS A 95 2.98 0.44 11.03
CA LYS A 95 1.63 0.03 10.67
C LYS A 95 0.75 1.21 10.31
N VAL A 96 0.08 1.08 9.17
CA VAL A 96 -0.98 1.94 8.66
C VAL A 96 -2.27 1.13 8.65
N LEU A 97 -3.31 1.64 9.28
CA LEU A 97 -4.65 1.08 9.25
C LEU A 97 -5.56 1.99 8.45
N ILE A 98 -6.20 1.41 7.45
CA ILE A 98 -7.16 2.10 6.58
C ILE A 98 -8.54 1.54 6.94
N PRO A 99 -9.55 2.40 7.19
CA PRO A 99 -10.91 1.95 7.45
C PRO A 99 -11.47 1.10 6.33
N ASP A 100 -12.40 0.21 6.67
CA ASP A 100 -13.17 -0.52 5.66
C ASP A 100 -13.92 0.46 4.76
N VAL A 101 -13.82 0.23 3.46
CA VAL A 101 -14.43 1.08 2.43
C VAL A 101 -15.71 0.41 1.94
N SER A 102 -16.82 1.15 1.94
CA SER A 102 -18.08 0.70 1.36
C SER A 102 -18.68 1.80 0.50
N ILE A 103 -18.86 1.51 -0.78
CA ILE A 103 -19.53 2.38 -1.74
C ILE A 103 -20.88 1.74 -2.04
N LYS A 104 -21.96 2.51 -1.85
CA LYS A 104 -23.32 2.10 -2.24
C LYS A 104 -23.96 3.18 -3.09
N GLN A 105 -24.39 2.81 -4.29
CA GLN A 105 -25.20 3.60 -5.20
C GLN A 105 -26.42 2.77 -5.61
N LYS A 106 -27.38 3.36 -6.31
CA LYS A 106 -28.69 2.75 -6.60
C LYS A 106 -28.60 1.30 -7.08
N ASP A 107 -27.73 1.02 -8.04
CA ASP A 107 -27.60 -0.29 -8.69
C ASP A 107 -26.21 -0.91 -8.53
N PHE A 108 -25.36 -0.32 -7.68
CA PHE A 108 -23.93 -0.63 -7.56
C PHE A 108 -23.53 -0.67 -6.08
N SER A 109 -22.81 -1.71 -5.68
CA SER A 109 -22.09 -1.69 -4.42
C SER A 109 -20.69 -2.29 -4.55
N ALA A 110 -19.74 -1.70 -3.85
CA ALA A 110 -18.41 -2.25 -3.70
C ALA A 110 -17.99 -2.15 -2.23
N SER A 111 -17.27 -3.14 -1.73
CA SER A 111 -16.71 -3.11 -0.39
C SER A 111 -15.31 -3.69 -0.35
N ALA A 112 -14.49 -3.18 0.56
CA ALA A 112 -13.17 -3.70 0.87
C ALA A 112 -12.95 -3.61 2.38
N ALA A 113 -12.47 -4.68 2.99
CA ALA A 113 -12.27 -4.75 4.43
C ALA A 113 -10.84 -5.16 4.81
N GLY A 114 -10.43 -4.84 6.03
CA GLY A 114 -9.14 -5.29 6.58
C GLY A 114 -7.93 -4.68 5.89
N LEU A 115 -8.04 -3.44 5.41
CA LEU A 115 -6.96 -2.74 4.72
C LEU A 115 -5.86 -2.33 5.70
N ARG A 116 -4.62 -2.77 5.44
CA ARG A 116 -3.44 -2.39 6.22
C ARG A 116 -2.19 -2.28 5.36
N VAL A 117 -1.24 -1.49 5.82
CA VAL A 117 0.13 -1.48 5.32
C VAL A 117 1.08 -1.58 6.50
N ASP A 118 1.90 -2.61 6.53
CA ASP A 118 2.97 -2.79 7.51
C ASP A 118 4.32 -2.44 6.88
N ASP A 119 5.26 -2.06 7.75
CA ASP A 119 6.66 -1.79 7.39
C ASP A 119 6.82 -0.82 6.18
N LEU A 120 6.03 0.25 6.18
CA LEU A 120 6.08 1.29 5.15
C LEU A 120 7.31 2.17 5.36
N GLU A 121 8.22 2.18 4.39
CA GLU A 121 9.35 3.11 4.34
C GLU A 121 9.11 4.18 3.27
N ILE A 122 8.98 5.42 3.69
CA ILE A 122 8.82 6.59 2.82
C ILE A 122 10.21 7.22 2.60
N PRO A 123 10.67 7.36 1.36
CA PRO A 123 11.98 7.91 1.07
C PRO A 123 12.02 9.43 1.32
N ALA A 124 13.21 9.98 1.57
CA ALA A 124 13.39 11.42 1.76
C ALA A 124 13.04 12.24 0.51
N ASN A 125 13.26 11.65 -0.66
CA ASN A 125 12.88 12.17 -1.97
C ASN A 125 12.40 11.01 -2.85
N ALA A 126 11.56 11.29 -3.84
CA ALA A 126 10.96 10.28 -4.71
C ALA A 126 11.46 10.43 -6.16
N THR A 127 12.77 10.60 -6.35
CA THR A 127 13.37 10.79 -7.69
C THR A 127 13.44 9.52 -8.52
N LEU A 128 13.35 8.34 -7.88
CA LEU A 128 13.52 7.03 -8.50
C LEU A 128 14.89 6.83 -9.18
N SER A 129 15.90 7.62 -8.76
CA SER A 129 17.27 7.57 -9.28
C SER A 129 18.14 6.53 -8.58
N ASP A 130 17.81 6.17 -7.35
CA ASP A 130 18.53 5.20 -6.54
C ASP A 130 17.61 4.49 -5.54
N ILE A 131 18.12 3.43 -4.90
CA ILE A 131 17.32 2.54 -4.06
C ILE A 131 16.71 3.25 -2.84
N ASN A 132 17.31 4.35 -2.36
CA ASN A 132 16.80 5.11 -1.23
C ASN A 132 15.70 6.11 -1.64
N SER A 133 15.43 6.25 -2.93
CA SER A 133 14.37 7.10 -3.48
C SER A 133 13.08 6.32 -3.78
N VAL A 134 13.02 5.03 -3.40
CA VAL A 134 11.89 4.14 -3.59
C VAL A 134 11.23 3.81 -2.25
N PHE A 135 9.91 3.93 -2.16
CA PHE A 135 9.13 3.45 -1.03
C PHE A 135 8.88 1.95 -1.14
N VAL A 136 8.98 1.28 0.01
CA VAL A 136 8.76 -0.17 0.19
C VAL A 136 7.72 -0.38 1.27
N TYR A 137 7.01 -1.51 1.21
CA TYR A 137 5.80 -1.72 1.99
C TYR A 137 5.33 -3.18 1.96
N HIS A 138 4.57 -3.58 2.97
CA HIS A 138 3.79 -4.81 3.00
C HIS A 138 2.29 -4.47 3.14
N ALA A 139 1.56 -4.43 2.04
CA ALA A 139 0.13 -4.11 2.02
C ALA A 139 -0.73 -5.37 2.01
N HIS A 140 -1.87 -5.30 2.67
CA HIS A 140 -2.86 -6.35 2.73
C HIS A 140 -4.27 -5.76 2.64
N VAL A 141 -5.14 -6.47 1.95
CA VAL A 141 -6.58 -6.28 1.97
C VAL A 141 -7.24 -7.64 2.20
N GLY A 142 -8.27 -7.65 3.05
CA GLY A 142 -9.12 -8.81 3.24
C GLY A 142 -10.17 -8.92 2.13
N PRO A 143 -11.40 -9.36 2.46
CA PRO A 143 -12.44 -9.52 1.46
C PRO A 143 -12.73 -8.23 0.71
N VAL A 144 -12.79 -8.34 -0.61
CA VAL A 144 -13.28 -7.29 -1.51
C VAL A 144 -14.42 -7.88 -2.31
N SER A 145 -15.52 -7.14 -2.44
CA SER A 145 -16.67 -7.56 -3.23
C SER A 145 -17.19 -6.42 -4.08
N TYR A 146 -17.79 -6.81 -5.19
CA TYR A 146 -18.46 -5.94 -6.13
C TYR A 146 -19.78 -6.58 -6.55
N SER A 147 -20.86 -5.81 -6.44
CA SER A 147 -22.22 -6.26 -6.75
C SER A 147 -22.93 -5.24 -7.64
N ARG A 148 -23.81 -5.75 -8.49
CA ARG A 148 -24.69 -4.94 -9.34
C ARG A 148 -26.11 -5.47 -9.23
N LEU A 149 -27.09 -4.58 -9.06
CA LEU A 149 -28.51 -4.95 -8.88
C LEU A 149 -28.75 -5.95 -7.73
N GLY A 150 -27.89 -5.95 -6.71
CA GLY A 150 -27.96 -6.86 -5.56
C GLY A 150 -27.30 -8.24 -5.77
N GLU A 151 -26.80 -8.52 -6.98
CA GLU A 151 -26.06 -9.75 -7.30
C GLU A 151 -24.55 -9.49 -7.24
N GLU A 152 -23.81 -10.34 -6.53
CA GLU A 152 -22.35 -10.28 -6.49
C GLU A 152 -21.78 -10.76 -7.84
N LEU A 153 -21.02 -9.88 -8.49
CA LEU A 153 -20.38 -10.15 -9.79
C LEU A 153 -18.91 -10.52 -9.66
N PHE A 154 -18.27 -10.05 -8.59
CA PHE A 154 -16.86 -10.29 -8.35
C PHE A 154 -16.57 -10.23 -6.86
N SER A 155 -15.76 -11.15 -6.37
CA SER A 155 -15.18 -11.09 -5.05
C SER A 155 -13.79 -11.72 -5.01
N ILE A 156 -13.02 -11.32 -4.01
CA ILE A 156 -11.76 -11.95 -3.62
C ILE A 156 -11.79 -12.16 -2.11
N SER A 157 -11.14 -13.21 -1.63
CA SER A 157 -11.00 -13.47 -0.19
C SER A 157 -9.96 -12.55 0.45
N GLY A 158 -8.93 -12.19 -0.31
CA GLY A 158 -7.87 -11.28 0.13
C GLY A 158 -6.80 -11.09 -0.95
N ALA A 159 -5.97 -10.08 -0.73
CA ALA A 159 -4.79 -9.85 -1.53
C ALA A 159 -3.64 -9.28 -0.67
N ASP A 160 -2.42 -9.67 -1.01
CA ASP A 160 -1.20 -9.17 -0.38
C ASP A 160 -0.26 -8.62 -1.46
N SER A 161 0.32 -7.46 -1.19
CA SER A 161 1.32 -6.81 -2.05
C SER A 161 2.53 -6.44 -1.23
N VAL A 162 3.70 -6.92 -1.64
CA VAL A 162 4.97 -6.69 -0.97
C VAL A 162 5.92 -6.06 -1.96
N ALA A 163 6.62 -5.01 -1.53
CA ALA A 163 7.79 -4.46 -2.20
C ALA A 163 8.90 -4.32 -1.15
N MET A 164 10.10 -4.85 -1.44
CA MET A 164 11.22 -4.86 -0.50
C MET A 164 12.54 -4.56 -1.21
N LYS A 165 13.45 -3.87 -0.51
CA LYS A 165 14.81 -3.63 -1.01
C LYS A 165 15.60 -4.92 -0.96
N ARG A 166 16.29 -5.25 -2.06
CA ARG A 166 17.23 -6.38 -2.08
C ARG A 166 18.39 -6.13 -1.10
N PRO A 167 18.91 -7.17 -0.42
CA PRO A 167 20.04 -7.03 0.49
C PRO A 167 21.31 -6.44 -0.16
N ASP A 168 21.50 -6.68 -1.46
CA ASP A 168 22.59 -6.11 -2.26
C ASP A 168 22.41 -4.61 -2.57
N LYS A 169 21.26 -4.03 -2.21
CA LYS A 169 20.85 -2.65 -2.44
C LYS A 169 20.81 -2.23 -3.92
N LYS A 170 20.77 -3.19 -4.85
CA LYS A 170 20.76 -2.92 -6.28
C LYS A 170 19.35 -2.80 -6.86
N GLY A 171 18.35 -3.34 -6.17
CA GLY A 171 17.00 -3.34 -6.69
C GLY A 171 15.93 -3.64 -5.65
N ILE A 172 14.71 -3.75 -6.17
CA ILE A 172 13.49 -4.03 -5.42
C ILE A 172 12.97 -5.39 -5.88
N ASP A 173 12.60 -6.23 -4.92
CA ASP A 173 11.79 -7.42 -5.18
C ASP A 173 10.35 -7.12 -4.79
N SER A 174 9.41 -7.55 -5.63
CA SER A 174 7.99 -7.33 -5.44
C SER A 174 7.21 -8.64 -5.61
N SER A 175 6.17 -8.81 -4.82
CA SER A 175 5.20 -9.89 -5.02
C SER A 175 3.78 -9.39 -4.82
N PHE A 176 2.84 -9.97 -5.57
CA PHE A 176 1.42 -9.69 -5.43
C PHE A 176 0.64 -11.01 -5.50
N THR A 177 -0.27 -11.24 -4.56
CA THR A 177 -1.15 -12.41 -4.54
C THR A 177 -2.60 -11.98 -4.39
N ILE A 178 -3.50 -12.72 -5.03
CA ILE A 178 -4.94 -12.61 -4.83
C ILE A 178 -5.47 -14.03 -4.62
N ASP A 179 -6.18 -14.23 -3.52
CA ASP A 179 -6.76 -15.51 -3.15
C ASP A 179 -8.29 -15.50 -3.29
N GLY A 180 -8.84 -16.65 -3.67
CA GLY A 180 -10.29 -16.89 -3.70
C GLY A 180 -11.03 -15.92 -4.63
N ILE A 181 -10.51 -15.70 -5.84
CA ILE A 181 -11.20 -14.93 -6.87
C ILE A 181 -12.45 -15.69 -7.27
N VAL A 182 -13.60 -15.04 -7.16
CA VAL A 182 -14.88 -15.48 -7.70
C VAL A 182 -15.38 -14.41 -8.64
N ALA A 183 -15.70 -14.77 -9.88
CA ALA A 183 -16.25 -13.81 -10.84
C ALA A 183 -17.39 -14.43 -11.67
N ASP A 184 -18.50 -13.71 -11.76
CA ASP A 184 -19.57 -14.01 -12.71
C ASP A 184 -19.41 -13.09 -13.94
N LEU A 185 -18.94 -13.68 -15.05
CA LEU A 185 -18.73 -12.96 -16.30
C LEU A 185 -19.96 -12.99 -17.23
N SER A 186 -21.06 -13.62 -16.83
CA SER A 186 -22.27 -13.73 -17.66
C SER A 186 -22.86 -12.36 -18.03
N MET A 187 -22.72 -11.39 -17.13
CA MET A 187 -23.18 -10.00 -17.31
C MET A 187 -22.06 -9.03 -17.74
N ALA A 188 -20.81 -9.52 -17.87
CA ALA A 188 -19.69 -8.67 -18.22
C ALA A 188 -19.71 -8.36 -19.73
N GLN A 189 -19.80 -7.08 -20.08
CA GLN A 189 -19.55 -6.61 -21.44
C GLN A 189 -18.05 -6.60 -21.71
N MET A 190 -17.45 -7.78 -21.82
CA MET A 190 -16.02 -7.90 -22.12
C MET A 190 -15.78 -7.68 -23.63
N PRO A 191 -14.62 -7.11 -24.01
CA PRO A 191 -14.20 -7.06 -25.41
C PRO A 191 -13.85 -8.44 -25.98
N VAL A 192 -13.74 -9.46 -25.12
CA VAL A 192 -13.62 -10.86 -25.52
C VAL A 192 -14.98 -11.36 -25.99
N SER A 193 -15.05 -12.07 -27.11
CA SER A 193 -16.33 -12.50 -27.68
C SER A 193 -17.09 -13.39 -26.69
N SER A 194 -18.43 -13.23 -26.62
CA SER A 194 -19.33 -14.09 -25.83
C SER A 194 -19.12 -15.58 -26.11
N GLU A 195 -18.69 -15.91 -27.33
CA GLU A 195 -18.34 -17.27 -27.72
C GLU A 195 -17.10 -17.79 -27.01
N ALA A 196 -16.07 -16.97 -26.74
CA ALA A 196 -14.90 -17.40 -25.98
C ALA A 196 -15.25 -17.63 -24.50
N ILE A 197 -16.06 -16.75 -23.90
CA ILE A 197 -16.55 -16.92 -22.51
C ILE A 197 -17.33 -18.25 -22.38
N ARG A 198 -18.15 -18.58 -23.38
CA ARG A 198 -18.91 -19.84 -23.43
C ARG A 198 -18.02 -21.06 -23.69
N GLN A 199 -17.08 -20.98 -24.64
CA GLN A 199 -16.21 -22.10 -25.01
C GLN A 199 -15.22 -22.49 -23.91
N PHE A 200 -14.76 -21.51 -23.12
CA PHE A 200 -13.85 -21.76 -22.00
C PHE A 200 -14.57 -21.84 -20.64
N GLU A 201 -15.91 -21.87 -20.64
CA GLU A 201 -16.75 -21.96 -19.44
C GLU A 201 -16.42 -20.88 -18.38
N LEU A 202 -15.98 -19.70 -18.83
CA LEU A 202 -15.55 -18.58 -17.98
C LEU A 202 -16.73 -17.79 -17.39
N GLN A 203 -17.94 -18.36 -17.41
CA GLN A 203 -19.14 -17.71 -16.87
C GLN A 203 -19.03 -17.60 -15.35
N HIS A 204 -18.50 -18.63 -14.69
CA HIS A 204 -18.25 -18.68 -13.25
C HIS A 204 -16.78 -19.03 -13.04
N VAL A 205 -15.97 -18.01 -12.76
CA VAL A 205 -14.53 -18.17 -12.58
C VAL A 205 -14.24 -18.31 -11.10
N HIS A 206 -13.58 -19.40 -10.74
CA HIS A 206 -12.87 -19.55 -9.48
C HIS A 206 -11.38 -19.55 -9.78
N ALA A 207 -10.62 -18.64 -9.17
CA ALA A 207 -9.21 -18.50 -9.49
C ALA A 207 -8.35 -18.02 -8.32
N ALA A 208 -7.05 -18.21 -8.49
CA ALA A 208 -6.01 -17.54 -7.71
C ALA A 208 -5.02 -16.84 -8.65
N PHE A 209 -4.43 -15.75 -8.16
CA PHE A 209 -3.41 -15.02 -8.90
C PHE A 209 -2.16 -14.85 -8.05
N SER A 210 -0.99 -15.03 -8.67
CA SER A 210 0.29 -14.70 -8.04
C SER A 210 1.26 -14.08 -9.04
N MET A 211 2.01 -13.09 -8.57
CA MET A 211 3.04 -12.40 -9.33
C MET A 211 4.29 -12.23 -8.47
N LYS A 212 5.44 -12.38 -9.11
CA LYS A 212 6.74 -11.99 -8.55
C LYS A 212 7.52 -11.24 -9.61
N SER A 213 8.08 -10.11 -9.21
CA SER A 213 8.98 -9.34 -10.06
C SER A 213 10.15 -8.78 -9.30
N SER A 214 11.20 -8.42 -10.03
CA SER A 214 12.33 -7.69 -9.49
C SER A 214 12.71 -6.56 -10.44
N TRP A 215 13.09 -5.41 -9.89
CA TRP A 215 13.56 -4.28 -10.67
C TRP A 215 14.93 -3.81 -10.18
N GLU A 216 15.90 -3.73 -11.09
CA GLU A 216 17.21 -3.17 -10.84
C GLU A 216 17.30 -1.74 -11.35
N LEU A 217 17.52 -0.80 -10.45
CA LEU A 217 17.44 0.62 -10.75
C LEU A 217 18.57 1.09 -11.68
N SER A 218 19.78 0.58 -11.48
CA SER A 218 20.97 1.03 -12.23
C SER A 218 20.93 0.62 -13.71
N THR A 219 20.38 -0.55 -14.00
CA THR A 219 20.31 -1.10 -15.36
C THR A 219 18.93 -0.98 -15.98
N GLY A 220 17.91 -0.64 -15.18
CA GLY A 220 16.52 -0.70 -15.60
C GLY A 220 16.05 -2.13 -15.91
N LYS A 221 16.75 -3.16 -15.42
CA LYS A 221 16.35 -4.54 -15.64
C LYS A 221 15.12 -4.86 -14.81
N TYR A 222 14.06 -5.32 -15.46
CA TYR A 222 12.83 -5.79 -14.82
C TYR A 222 12.61 -7.24 -15.19
N ASP A 223 12.59 -8.11 -14.18
CA ASP A 223 12.27 -9.51 -14.33
C ASP A 223 10.88 -9.76 -13.76
N LEU A 224 9.98 -10.30 -14.58
CA LEU A 224 8.73 -10.92 -14.17
C LEU A 224 8.99 -12.42 -14.08
N THR A 225 9.29 -12.90 -12.87
CA THR A 225 9.68 -14.28 -12.61
C THR A 225 8.49 -15.19 -12.36
N GLU A 226 7.35 -14.60 -12.00
CA GLU A 226 6.09 -15.31 -11.86
C GLU A 226 4.95 -14.36 -12.25
N TYR A 227 4.05 -14.85 -13.11
CA TYR A 227 2.77 -14.23 -13.39
C TYR A 227 1.79 -15.35 -13.68
N THR A 228 1.11 -15.79 -12.62
CA THR A 228 0.30 -16.99 -12.59
C THR A 228 -1.16 -16.63 -12.45
N PHE A 229 -1.98 -17.14 -13.37
CA PHE A 229 -3.42 -17.30 -13.17
C PHE A 229 -3.72 -18.79 -13.06
N ASP A 230 -4.25 -19.20 -11.92
CA ASP A 230 -4.70 -20.57 -11.68
C ASP A 230 -6.23 -20.58 -11.69
N LEU A 231 -6.82 -21.14 -12.75
CA LEU A 231 -8.27 -21.22 -12.90
C LEU A 231 -8.72 -22.62 -12.51
N GLU A 232 -9.58 -22.70 -11.50
CA GLU A 232 -10.14 -23.96 -11.03
C GLU A 232 -10.86 -24.67 -12.18
N ASN A 233 -10.64 -25.97 -12.32
CA ASN A 233 -11.24 -26.83 -13.35
C ASN A 233 -10.87 -26.51 -14.82
N ILE A 234 -10.06 -25.47 -15.07
CA ILE A 234 -9.59 -25.10 -16.43
C ILE A 234 -8.09 -25.35 -16.56
N GLY A 235 -7.29 -24.85 -15.61
CA GLY A 235 -5.84 -25.03 -15.60
C GLY A 235 -5.07 -23.76 -15.25
N LYS A 236 -3.74 -23.88 -15.31
CA LYS A 236 -2.80 -22.86 -14.85
C LYS A 236 -2.04 -22.22 -16.01
N LEU A 237 -2.14 -20.90 -16.13
CA LEU A 237 -1.32 -20.09 -17.03
C LEU A 237 -0.20 -19.44 -16.21
N ASN A 238 1.06 -19.63 -16.62
CA ASN A 238 2.21 -18.95 -16.04
C ASN A 238 3.01 -18.25 -17.14
N VAL A 239 3.30 -16.97 -16.96
CA VAL A 239 4.10 -16.15 -17.87
C VAL A 239 5.35 -15.67 -17.14
N GLN A 240 6.49 -15.71 -17.83
CA GLN A 240 7.77 -15.18 -17.35
C GLN A 240 8.38 -14.30 -18.42
N LEU A 241 8.93 -13.15 -18.03
CA LEU A 241 9.47 -12.14 -18.94
C LEU A 241 10.66 -11.44 -18.29
N SER A 242 11.68 -11.13 -19.09
CA SER A 242 12.78 -10.25 -18.67
C SER A 242 12.90 -9.10 -19.64
N LEU A 243 12.90 -7.87 -19.13
CA LEU A 243 13.06 -6.63 -19.86
C LEU A 243 14.28 -5.88 -19.32
N SER A 244 14.98 -5.13 -20.18
CA SER A 244 16.13 -4.30 -19.79
C SER A 244 16.00 -2.88 -20.31
N GLY A 245 16.57 -1.91 -19.59
CA GLY A 245 16.50 -0.50 -19.97
C GLY A 245 15.18 0.18 -19.64
N LEU A 246 14.34 -0.41 -18.77
CA LEU A 246 13.16 0.27 -18.24
C LEU A 246 13.60 1.38 -17.29
N THR A 247 13.24 2.61 -17.63
CA THR A 247 13.37 3.74 -16.72
C THR A 247 12.04 3.93 -15.97
N PRO A 248 12.04 4.53 -14.78
CA PRO A 248 10.80 4.85 -14.06
C PRO A 248 9.79 5.66 -14.89
N HIS A 249 10.28 6.43 -15.87
CA HIS A 249 9.47 7.25 -16.75
C HIS A 249 8.98 6.51 -18.02
N SER A 250 9.46 5.28 -18.26
CA SER A 250 9.04 4.47 -19.40
C SER A 250 7.62 3.93 -19.15
N THR A 251 6.64 4.77 -19.45
CA THR A 251 5.25 4.34 -19.59
C THR A 251 5.20 3.39 -20.80
N ILE A 252 4.74 2.15 -20.62
CA ILE A 252 4.38 1.30 -21.76
C ILE A 252 3.39 2.10 -22.63
N PRO A 253 3.69 2.38 -23.91
CA PRO A 253 2.79 3.18 -24.73
C PRO A 253 1.46 2.44 -24.89
N GLN A 254 0.42 2.95 -24.21
CA GLN A 254 -0.96 2.53 -24.38
C GLN A 254 -1.51 3.03 -25.72
N ARG A 255 -1.03 2.46 -26.82
CA ARG A 255 -1.86 2.35 -28.02
C ARG A 255 -2.42 0.95 -28.02
N LEU A 256 -3.70 0.83 -27.68
CA LEU A 256 -4.72 -0.10 -28.19
C LEU A 256 -5.88 -0.17 -27.19
N TYR A 257 -6.57 0.95 -26.96
CA TYR A 257 -7.98 0.93 -26.57
C TYR A 257 -8.62 2.28 -26.93
N THR A 258 -9.12 2.37 -28.16
CA THR A 258 -10.17 3.34 -28.51
C THR A 258 -11.50 2.59 -28.34
N PRO A 259 -12.31 2.89 -27.32
CA PRO A 259 -13.69 2.41 -27.31
C PRO A 259 -14.50 3.12 -28.41
N PRO A 260 -15.57 2.48 -28.91
CA PRO A 260 -16.49 3.05 -29.89
C PRO A 260 -17.27 4.26 -29.35
#